data_AF-A0A7S2EQ97-F1
#
_entry.id   AF-A0A7S2EQ97-F1
#
_cell.length_a   1.000
_cell.length_b   1.000
_cell.length_c   1.000
_cell.angle_alpha   90.00
_cell.angle_beta   90.00
_cell.angle_gamma   90.00
#
_symmetry.space_group_name_H-M   'P 1'
#
loop_
_entity.id
_entity.type
_entity.pdbx_description
1 polymer ?
#
loop_
_entity_poly.entity_id
_entity_poly.type
_entity_poly.pdbx_seq_one_letter_code
_entity_poly.pdbx_strand_id
1 'polypeptide(L)'
;EGEAEGTADTVGLLEGGREGTADTVGLLEGEAEGTADNVGSLEGEAEGTADTVGLLEGEADGADDTVGSLEGEAEGTADTVGLLEGGREGTADTVGLLEGEAEGT
;
A
#
# COMPACT_ATOMS: atom_id res chain seq x y z
N GLU A 1 -14.29 3.95 -12.02
CA GLU A 1 -13.31 3.96 -13.14
C GLU A 1 -12.93 5.38 -13.55
N GLY A 2 -11.82 5.87 -13.02
CA GLY A 2 -11.18 7.10 -13.48
C GLY A 2 -9.71 7.13 -13.08
N GLU A 3 -8.84 7.38 -14.05
CA GLU A 3 -7.41 7.60 -13.83
C GLU A 3 -7.17 9.05 -13.39
N ALA A 4 -6.42 9.25 -12.31
CA ALA A 4 -6.00 10.58 -11.87
C ALA A 4 -4.48 10.75 -12.04
N GLU A 5 -4.08 11.74 -12.85
CA GLU A 5 -2.67 12.09 -13.06
C GLU A 5 -2.30 13.37 -12.28
N GLY A 6 -1.08 13.42 -11.73
CA GLY A 6 -0.51 14.61 -11.10
C GLY A 6 -0.75 14.64 -9.59
N THR A 7 -1.25 15.76 -9.05
CA THR A 7 -1.53 15.89 -7.61
C THR A 7 -3.02 15.83 -7.36
N ALA A 8 -3.49 14.88 -6.53
CA ALA A 8 -4.92 14.66 -6.30
C ALA A 8 -5.25 14.27 -4.85
N ASP A 9 -6.23 14.95 -4.27
CA ASP A 9 -6.79 14.63 -2.96
C ASP A 9 -8.21 14.09 -3.14
N THR A 10 -8.52 12.93 -2.55
CA THR A 10 -9.85 12.31 -2.65
C THR A 10 -10.37 11.89 -1.29
N VAL A 11 -11.68 12.08 -1.08
CA VAL A 11 -12.41 11.58 0.09
C VAL A 11 -13.59 10.75 -0.36
N GLY A 12 -13.68 9.50 0.11
CA GLY A 12 -14.75 8.57 -0.20
C GLY A 12 -14.25 7.31 -0.92
N LEU A 13 -15.08 6.78 -1.82
CA LEU A 13 -14.74 5.63 -2.65
C LEU A 13 -14.16 6.13 -3.98
N LEU A 14 -13.01 5.61 -4.37
CA LEU A 14 -12.45 5.75 -5.71
C LEU A 14 -12.22 4.37 -6.32
N GLU A 15 -12.56 4.25 -7.60
CA GLU A 15 -12.29 3.08 -8.44
C GLU A 15 -11.43 3.53 -9.63
N GLY A 16 -10.24 2.95 -9.80
CA GLY A 16 -9.30 3.25 -10.89
C GLY A 16 -7.90 3.61 -10.39
N GLY A 17 -6.97 3.85 -11.32
CA GLY A 17 -5.58 4.13 -11.00
C GLY A 17 -5.28 5.60 -10.67
N ARG A 18 -4.14 5.81 -10.02
CA ARG A 18 -3.54 7.12 -9.80
C ARG A 18 -2.07 7.10 -10.15
N GLU A 19 -1.61 8.13 -10.86
CA GLU A 19 -0.21 8.36 -11.16
C GLU A 19 0.21 9.73 -10.62
N GLY A 20 1.24 9.78 -9.78
CA GLY A 20 1.85 11.02 -9.30
C GLY A 20 1.86 11.14 -7.79
N THR A 21 1.28 12.21 -7.24
CA THR A 21 1.18 12.44 -5.80
C THR A 21 -0.28 12.42 -5.38
N ALA A 22 -0.68 11.46 -4.55
CA ALA A 22 -2.09 11.24 -4.26
C ALA A 22 -2.37 11.05 -2.77
N ASP A 23 -3.33 11.82 -2.26
CA ASP A 23 -3.88 11.60 -0.92
C ASP A 23 -5.29 11.00 -1.05
N THR A 24 -5.56 9.94 -0.30
CA THR A 24 -6.87 9.28 -0.26
C THR A 24 -7.33 9.10 1.18
N VAL A 25 -8.56 9.51 1.47
CA VAL A 25 -9.25 9.17 2.71
C VAL A 25 -10.51 8.39 2.38
N GLY A 26 -10.51 7.09 2.62
CA GLY A 26 -11.63 6.20 2.33
C GLY A 26 -11.18 4.89 1.71
N LEU A 27 -11.81 4.50 0.61
CA LEU A 27 -11.52 3.24 -0.06
C LEU A 27 -11.03 3.53 -1.48
N LEU A 28 -9.87 2.98 -1.81
CA LEU A 28 -9.32 2.95 -3.16
C LEU A 28 -9.36 1.50 -3.65
N GLU A 29 -10.11 1.25 -4.72
CA GLU A 29 -10.05 0.01 -5.51
C GLU A 29 -9.26 0.32 -6.80
N GLY A 30 -8.01 -0.15 -6.89
CA GLY A 30 -7.15 0.08 -8.05
C GLY A 30 -5.68 0.30 -7.71
N GLU A 31 -4.96 0.91 -8.65
CA GLU A 31 -3.51 1.10 -8.62
C GLU A 31 -3.13 2.50 -8.10
N ALA A 32 -2.07 2.60 -7.30
CA ALA A 32 -1.49 3.85 -6.87
C ALA A 32 0.01 3.88 -7.19
N GLU A 33 0.38 4.58 -8.27
CA GLU A 33 1.76 4.74 -8.72
C GLU A 33 2.33 6.11 -8.30
N GLY A 34 3.54 6.11 -7.75
CA GLY A 34 4.31 7.32 -7.44
C GLY A 34 4.47 7.55 -5.94
N THR A 35 3.86 8.62 -5.42
CA THR A 35 3.85 8.96 -3.99
C THR A 35 2.41 9.00 -3.51
N ALA A 36 2.00 8.06 -2.67
CA ALA A 36 0.61 7.91 -2.28
C ALA A 36 0.43 7.80 -0.76
N ASP A 37 -0.48 8.60 -0.21
CA ASP A 37 -0.93 8.46 1.18
C ASP A 37 -2.37 7.96 1.16
N ASN A 38 -2.63 6.79 1.74
CA ASN A 38 -4.00 6.26 1.90
C ASN A 38 -4.37 6.09 3.38
N VAL A 39 -5.46 6.73 3.79
CA VAL A 39 -6.09 6.52 5.10
C VAL A 39 -7.42 5.80 4.89
N GLY A 40 -7.46 4.52 5.18
CA GLY A 40 -8.64 3.67 5.06
C GLY A 40 -8.30 2.30 4.49
N SER A 41 -8.79 2.00 3.29
CA SER A 41 -8.55 0.72 2.62
C SER A 41 -8.01 0.95 1.21
N LEU A 42 -6.97 0.21 0.84
CA LEU A 42 -6.51 0.03 -0.53
C LEU A 42 -6.75 -1.43 -0.91
N GLU A 43 -7.50 -1.66 -1.97
CA GLU A 43 -7.64 -2.98 -2.61
C GLU A 43 -7.01 -2.86 -4.00
N GLY A 44 -5.81 -3.43 -4.18
CA GLY A 44 -5.03 -3.30 -5.40
C GLY A 44 -3.52 -3.15 -5.16
N GLU A 45 -2.87 -2.42 -6.06
CA GLU A 45 -1.40 -2.32 -6.11
C GLU A 45 -0.93 -0.92 -5.72
N ALA A 46 0.14 -0.85 -4.93
CA ALA A 46 0.85 0.39 -4.62
C ALA A 46 2.30 0.27 -5.14
N GLU A 47 2.69 1.15 -6.07
CA GLU A 47 4.05 1.19 -6.63
C GLU A 47 4.73 2.52 -6.31
N GLY A 48 5.97 2.44 -5.81
CA GLY A 48 6.86 3.59 -5.63
C GLY A 48 7.09 3.92 -4.17
N THR A 49 6.36 4.90 -3.63
CA THR A 49 6.44 5.29 -2.22
C THR A 49 5.03 5.46 -1.68
N ALA A 50 4.55 4.49 -0.90
CA ALA A 50 3.20 4.53 -0.36
C ALA A 50 3.16 4.44 1.17
N ASP A 51 2.35 5.31 1.77
CA ASP A 51 2.00 5.24 3.19
C ASP A 51 0.53 4.82 3.31
N THR A 52 0.26 3.62 3.84
CA THR A 52 -1.10 3.15 4.11
C THR A 52 -1.39 3.10 5.60
N VAL A 53 -2.40 3.85 6.05
CA VAL A 53 -2.98 3.73 7.40
C VAL A 53 -4.34 3.04 7.30
N GLY A 54 -4.38 1.77 7.65
CA GLY A 54 -5.58 0.95 7.65
C GLY A 54 -5.34 -0.44 7.06
N LEU A 55 -6.05 -0.78 5.98
CA LEU A 55 -5.91 -2.06 5.30
C LEU A 55 -5.33 -1.86 3.90
N LEU A 56 -4.30 -2.64 3.58
CA LEU A 56 -3.85 -2.88 2.22
C LEU A 56 -4.13 -4.34 1.90
N GLU A 57 -4.98 -4.60 0.91
CA GLU A 57 -5.22 -5.92 0.32
C GLU A 57 -4.67 -5.91 -1.10
N GLY A 58 -3.54 -6.58 -1.32
CA GLY A 58 -2.84 -6.62 -2.61
C GLY A 58 -1.33 -6.49 -2.51
N GLU A 59 -0.73 -5.82 -3.49
CA GLU A 59 0.73 -5.78 -3.66
C GLU A 59 1.30 -4.39 -3.33
N ALA A 60 2.42 -4.36 -2.63
CA ALA A 60 3.22 -3.16 -2.37
C ALA A 60 4.63 -3.37 -2.96
N ASP A 61 5.02 -2.56 -3.94
CA ASP A 61 6.36 -2.57 -4.53
C ASP A 61 7.02 -1.19 -4.40
N GLY A 62 8.14 -1.15 -3.68
CA GLY A 62 8.99 0.01 -3.62
C GLY A 62 9.41 0.35 -2.19
N ALA A 63 8.96 1.51 -1.70
CA ALA A 63 9.27 2.03 -0.38
C ALA A 63 7.94 2.28 0.37
N ASP A 64 7.45 1.25 1.04
CA ASP A 64 6.07 1.22 1.53
C ASP A 64 5.98 1.06 3.04
N ASP A 65 5.20 1.93 3.68
CA ASP A 65 4.91 1.88 5.10
C ASP A 65 3.43 1.55 5.31
N THR A 66 3.13 0.42 5.95
CA THR A 66 1.76 0.06 6.34
C THR A 66 1.59 0.11 7.85
N VAL A 67 0.66 0.94 8.31
CA VAL A 67 0.17 0.95 9.70
C VAL A 67 -1.23 0.38 9.74
N GLY A 68 -1.35 -0.88 10.18
CA GLY A 68 -2.62 -1.59 10.26
C GLY A 68 -2.50 -3.05 9.85
N SER A 69 -3.05 -3.43 8.70
CA SER A 69 -2.82 -4.78 8.16
C SER A 69 -2.54 -4.76 6.67
N LEU A 70 -1.56 -5.56 6.28
CA LEU A 70 -1.24 -5.88 4.90
C LEU A 70 -1.63 -7.35 4.66
N GLU A 71 -2.52 -7.58 3.72
CA GLU A 71 -2.90 -8.90 3.20
C GLU A 71 -2.42 -9.00 1.76
N GLY A 72 -1.27 -9.64 1.54
CA GLY A 72 -0.66 -9.79 0.22
C GLY A 72 0.87 -9.78 0.21
N GLU A 73 1.46 -9.19 -0.83
CA GLU A 73 2.91 -9.24 -1.08
C GLU A 73 3.55 -7.86 -0.91
N ALA A 74 4.75 -7.84 -0.32
CA ALA A 74 5.55 -6.63 -0.17
C ALA A 74 6.96 -6.85 -0.73
N GLU A 75 7.33 -6.11 -1.77
CA GLU A 75 8.65 -6.14 -2.40
C GLU A 75 9.41 -4.83 -2.16
N GLY A 76 10.73 -4.93 -1.99
CA GLY A 76 11.61 -3.78 -1.88
C GLY A 76 11.92 -3.39 -0.43
N THR A 77 11.56 -2.17 -0.05
CA THR A 77 11.74 -1.62 1.30
C THR A 77 10.38 -1.43 1.95
N ALA A 78 9.94 -2.41 2.75
CA ALA A 78 8.59 -2.41 3.30
C ALA A 78 8.59 -2.52 4.83
N ASP A 79 7.95 -1.59 5.52
CA ASP A 79 7.75 -1.66 6.96
C ASP A 79 6.25 -1.83 7.28
N THR A 80 5.92 -2.88 8.05
CA THR A 80 4.55 -3.09 8.53
C THR A 80 4.49 -2.96 10.05
N VAL A 81 3.63 -2.07 10.53
CA VAL A 81 3.25 -1.98 11.95
C VAL A 81 1.84 -2.52 12.11
N GLY A 82 1.74 -3.76 12.61
CA GLY A 82 0.45 -4.43 12.82
C GLY A 82 0.47 -5.89 12.39
N LEU A 83 -0.39 -6.25 11.44
CA LEU A 83 -0.47 -7.61 10.90
C LEU A 83 0.05 -7.61 9.45
N LEU A 84 0.92 -8.56 9.15
CA LEU A 84 1.29 -8.90 7.78
C LEU A 84 0.86 -10.34 7.53
N GLU A 85 -0.10 -10.56 6.64
CA GLU A 85 -0.50 -11.87 6.13
C GLU A 85 -0.06 -11.98 4.66
N GLY A 86 1.00 -12.76 4.41
CA GLY A 86 1.53 -12.96 3.06
C GLY A 86 3.05 -12.89 2.93
N GLY A 87 3.53 -12.57 1.74
CA GLY A 87 4.94 -12.66 1.35
C GLY A 87 5.67 -11.34 1.51
N ARG A 88 6.96 -11.40 1.84
CA ARG A 88 7.85 -10.23 1.72
C ARG A 88 9.21 -10.58 1.15
N GLU A 89 9.67 -9.78 0.20
CA GLU A 89 10.99 -9.89 -0.43
C GLU A 89 11.77 -8.56 -0.29
N GLY A 90 13.05 -8.65 0.04
CA GLY A 90 13.94 -7.49 0.14
C GLY A 90 14.24 -7.05 1.57
N THR A 91 14.26 -5.75 1.81
CA THR A 91 14.51 -5.16 3.14
C THR A 91 13.19 -4.86 3.82
N ALA A 92 12.65 -5.83 4.56
CA ALA A 92 11.36 -5.67 5.23
C ALA A 92 11.42 -5.85 6.74
N ASP A 93 10.71 -4.99 7.49
CA ASP A 93 10.48 -5.13 8.93
C ASP A 93 8.98 -5.29 9.24
N THR A 94 8.68 -6.03 10.30
CA THR A 94 7.31 -6.17 10.80
C THR A 94 7.32 -6.00 12.30
N VAL A 95 6.76 -4.89 12.75
CA VAL A 95 6.46 -4.66 14.15
C VAL A 95 5.05 -5.13 14.42
N GLY A 96 4.93 -6.41 14.77
CA GLY A 96 3.65 -7.02 15.12
C GLY A 96 3.64 -8.51 14.84
N LEU A 97 2.61 -9.00 14.17
CA LEU A 97 2.48 -10.40 13.79
C LEU A 97 2.71 -10.56 12.29
N LEU A 98 3.54 -11.54 11.96
CA LEU A 98 3.81 -11.98 10.60
C LEU A 98 3.23 -13.39 10.44
N GLU A 99 2.26 -13.52 9.55
CA GLU A 99 1.66 -14.76 9.08
C GLU A 99 2.02 -14.96 7.60
N GLY A 100 3.25 -15.40 7.35
CA GLY A 100 3.68 -15.68 5.99
C GLY A 100 5.18 -15.89 5.84
N GLU A 101 5.66 -15.66 4.63
CA GLU A 101 7.03 -15.98 4.20
C GLU A 101 7.86 -14.70 4.11
N ALA A 102 9.15 -14.80 4.46
CA ALA A 102 10.06 -13.67 4.43
C ALA A 102 11.39 -14.07 3.79
N GLU A 103 11.70 -13.47 2.64
CA GLU A 103 12.97 -13.63 1.95
C GLU A 103 13.76 -12.32 1.99
N GLY A 104 14.71 -12.25 2.93
CA GLY A 104 15.57 -11.08 3.11
C GLY A 104 16.80 -11.10 2.21
N THR A 105 17.34 -9.92 1.91
CA THR A 105 18.66 -9.74 1.27
C THR A 105 19.77 -9.38 2.26
#